data_AF-A0A2M9HIS2-F1
#
_entry.id   AF-A0A2M9HIS2-F1
#
_cell.length_a   1.000
_cell.length_b   1.000
_cell.length_c   1.000
_cell.angle_alpha   90.00
_cell.angle_beta   90.00
_cell.angle_gamma   90.00
#
_symmetry.space_group_name_H-M   'P 1'
#
loop_
_entity.id
_entity.type
_entity.pdbx_description
1 polymer ?
#
loop_
_entity_poly.entity_id
_entity_poly.type
_entity_poly.pdbx_seq_one_letter_code
_entity_poly.pdbx_strand_id
1 'polypeptide(L)'
;MLILLVIAAIVGVTAGLLLPQVSPTAGKITGNYTATGSAADTLNQLTVDDNQNAAGYDRDSFGFRETDADGNGCDAREDVLARDLTDVHYKYAGSCEVASGTLQDPYTGQTIQFVRGRTTSAKVQIDHVVALENAWQSGARDWSTAERHQFGNDLYNLLAVDGPANQEKGSASAAYWLPTNTAYRCDYVARQIGVKDKYKLTVTSQEKDAMLAVLHTCPGQAIPTDE
;
A
#
# COMPACT_ATOMS: atom_id res chain seq x y z
N MET A 1 12.33 -38.96 -42.08
CA MET A 1 13.24 -38.17 -41.20
C MET A 1 12.82 -36.70 -41.13
N LEU A 2 12.61 -36.02 -42.26
CA LEU A 2 12.19 -34.61 -42.29
C LEU A 2 10.85 -34.34 -41.56
N ILE A 3 9.86 -35.21 -41.74
CA ILE A 3 8.53 -35.09 -41.09
C ILE A 3 8.63 -35.18 -39.55
N LEU A 4 9.49 -36.06 -39.03
CA LEU A 4 9.74 -36.21 -37.59
C LEU A 4 10.42 -34.97 -37.00
N LEU A 5 11.36 -34.36 -37.73
CA LEU A 5 12.03 -33.12 -37.33
C LEU A 5 11.06 -31.93 -37.30
N VAL A 6 10.15 -31.84 -38.27
CA VAL A 6 9.13 -30.79 -38.34
C VAL A 6 8.13 -30.93 -37.18
N ILE A 7 7.68 -32.15 -36.86
CA ILE A 7 6.76 -32.38 -35.73
C ILE A 7 7.44 -32.03 -34.39
N ALA A 8 8.70 -32.44 -34.19
CA ALA A 8 9.44 -32.11 -32.97
C ALA A 8 9.64 -30.59 -32.80
N ALA A 9 9.92 -29.88 -33.89
CA ALA A 9 10.05 -28.42 -33.87
C ALA A 9 8.71 -27.73 -33.52
N ILE A 10 7.60 -28.18 -34.10
CA ILE A 10 6.26 -27.63 -33.81
C ILE A 10 5.88 -27.86 -32.34
N VAL A 11 6.14 -29.06 -31.81
CA VAL A 11 5.86 -29.41 -30.40
C VAL A 11 6.73 -28.56 -29.47
N GLY A 12 8.01 -28.35 -29.79
CA GLY A 12 8.90 -27.49 -29.00
C GLY A 12 8.46 -26.03 -28.97
N VAL A 13 8.06 -25.47 -30.12
CA VAL A 13 7.58 -24.08 -30.22
C VAL A 13 6.24 -23.90 -29.52
N THR A 14 5.29 -24.82 -29.73
CA THR A 14 3.98 -24.76 -29.05
C THR A 14 4.11 -24.93 -27.54
N ALA A 15 4.96 -25.86 -27.08
CA ALA A 15 5.28 -26.00 -25.66
C ALA A 15 5.92 -24.73 -25.09
N GLY A 16 6.91 -24.15 -25.76
CA GLY A 16 7.57 -22.91 -25.31
C GLY A 16 6.64 -21.69 -25.22
N LEU A 17 5.61 -21.62 -26.07
CA LEU A 17 4.62 -20.53 -26.06
C LEU A 17 3.49 -20.76 -25.04
N LEU A 18 3.03 -22.01 -24.88
CA LEU A 18 1.83 -22.32 -24.09
C LEU A 18 2.16 -22.70 -22.64
N LEU A 19 3.30 -23.34 -22.36
CA LEU A 19 3.68 -23.76 -21.00
C LEU A 19 3.75 -22.59 -20.00
N PRO A 20 4.30 -21.40 -20.35
CA PRO A 20 4.31 -20.24 -19.46
C PRO A 20 2.91 -19.74 -19.09
N GLN A 21 1.92 -19.95 -19.97
CA GLN A 21 0.53 -19.51 -19.77
C GLN A 21 -0.25 -20.45 -18.84
N VAL A 22 0.16 -21.72 -18.75
CA VAL A 22 -0.54 -22.75 -17.95
C VAL A 22 0.19 -23.12 -16.65
N SER A 23 1.47 -22.77 -16.52
CA SER A 23 2.28 -23.05 -15.33
C SER A 23 2.94 -21.77 -14.81
N PRO A 24 2.55 -21.28 -13.62
CA PRO A 24 3.18 -20.13 -12.97
C PRO A 24 4.69 -20.30 -12.78
N THR A 25 5.15 -21.54 -12.53
CA THR A 25 6.57 -21.88 -12.40
C THR A 25 7.31 -21.72 -13.74
N ALA A 26 6.71 -22.16 -14.86
CA ALA A 26 7.30 -21.95 -16.18
C ALA A 26 7.24 -20.48 -16.63
N GLY A 27 6.20 -19.74 -16.24
CA GLY A 27 6.10 -18.29 -16.42
C GLY A 27 7.21 -17.53 -15.70
N LYS A 28 7.53 -17.91 -14.45
CA LYS A 28 8.68 -17.36 -13.70
C LYS A 28 10.03 -17.69 -14.36
N ILE A 29 10.20 -18.89 -14.94
CA ILE A 29 11.48 -19.32 -15.58
C ILE A 29 11.71 -18.63 -16.93
N THR A 30 10.67 -18.32 -17.69
CA THR A 30 10.79 -17.80 -19.06
C THR A 30 10.88 -16.27 -19.16
N GLY A 31 10.83 -15.55 -18.03
CA GLY A 31 10.97 -14.09 -17.97
C GLY A 31 9.79 -13.30 -18.53
N ASN A 32 8.77 -13.96 -19.09
CA ASN A 32 7.56 -13.36 -19.67
C ASN A 32 6.57 -12.77 -18.64
N TYR A 33 6.91 -12.82 -17.35
CA TYR A 33 6.10 -12.34 -16.22
C TYR A 33 6.98 -11.59 -15.21
N THR A 34 7.72 -10.58 -15.68
CA THR A 34 8.53 -9.73 -14.80
C THR A 34 7.79 -8.41 -14.61
N ALA A 35 7.41 -8.09 -13.36
CA ALA A 35 6.98 -6.75 -12.99
C ALA A 35 8.08 -5.75 -13.39
N THR A 36 7.71 -4.62 -13.99
CA THR A 36 8.67 -3.58 -14.42
C THR A 36 8.27 -2.23 -13.83
N GLY A 37 9.23 -1.29 -13.78
CA GLY A 37 9.04 0.04 -13.21
C GLY A 37 9.69 0.17 -11.84
N SER A 38 9.80 1.41 -11.34
CA SER A 38 10.53 1.67 -10.10
C SER A 38 9.91 0.97 -8.89
N ALA A 39 8.59 0.71 -8.90
CA ALA A 39 7.97 -0.06 -7.81
C ALA A 39 8.47 -1.51 -7.77
N ALA A 40 8.60 -2.16 -8.92
CA ALA A 40 9.12 -3.52 -9.01
C ALA A 40 10.60 -3.58 -8.63
N ASP A 41 11.39 -2.62 -9.10
CA ASP A 41 12.82 -2.52 -8.79
C ASP A 41 13.04 -2.32 -7.29
N THR A 42 12.30 -1.41 -6.66
CA THR A 42 12.36 -1.17 -5.21
C THR A 42 11.93 -2.40 -4.42
N LEU A 43 10.82 -3.05 -4.79
CA LEU A 43 10.35 -4.29 -4.13
C LEU A 43 11.41 -5.40 -4.19
N ASN A 44 12.15 -5.50 -5.28
CA ASN A 44 13.22 -6.48 -5.42
C ASN A 44 14.38 -6.22 -4.44
N GLN A 45 14.63 -4.96 -4.06
CA GLN A 45 15.65 -4.59 -3.07
C GLN A 45 15.19 -4.73 -1.60
N LEU A 46 13.88 -4.81 -1.33
CA LEU A 46 13.40 -4.99 0.04
C LEU A 46 13.87 -6.32 0.63
N THR A 47 14.37 -6.25 1.86
CA THR A 47 14.76 -7.43 2.65
C THR A 47 13.54 -8.30 2.94
N VAL A 48 13.69 -9.59 2.71
CA VAL A 48 12.66 -10.59 3.03
C VAL A 48 12.92 -11.16 4.43
N ASP A 49 11.93 -11.08 5.31
CA ASP A 49 11.93 -11.74 6.62
C ASP A 49 10.56 -12.39 6.88
N ASP A 50 10.54 -13.71 6.90
CA ASP A 50 9.34 -14.52 7.16
C ASP A 50 9.08 -14.74 8.66
N ASN A 51 9.96 -14.26 9.55
CA ASN A 51 9.86 -14.45 11.00
C ASN A 51 9.27 -13.22 11.70
N GLN A 52 8.20 -12.67 11.12
CA GLN A 52 7.48 -11.52 11.66
C GLN A 52 6.81 -11.86 13.01
N ASN A 53 6.86 -10.90 13.96
CA ASN A 53 6.35 -11.10 15.32
C ASN A 53 5.71 -9.82 15.86
N ALA A 54 4.45 -9.92 16.30
CA ALA A 54 3.67 -8.81 16.85
C ALA A 54 3.84 -8.63 18.37
N ALA A 55 4.61 -9.47 19.05
CA ALA A 55 4.79 -9.40 20.49
C ALA A 55 5.27 -8.00 20.93
N GLY A 56 4.65 -7.49 22.00
CA GLY A 56 4.97 -6.18 22.56
C GLY A 56 4.43 -4.99 21.76
N TYR A 57 3.67 -5.22 20.68
CA TYR A 57 3.02 -4.15 19.93
C TYR A 57 2.06 -3.36 20.83
N ASP A 58 2.24 -2.05 20.81
CA ASP A 58 1.31 -1.06 21.36
C ASP A 58 1.08 0.01 20.30
N ARG A 59 -0.20 0.23 19.95
CA ARG A 59 -0.58 1.21 18.93
C ARG A 59 -0.19 2.63 19.34
N ASP A 60 -0.29 2.96 20.62
CA ASP A 60 -0.06 4.30 21.13
C ASP A 60 1.43 4.69 21.06
N SER A 61 2.33 3.70 20.93
CA SER A 61 3.77 3.93 20.77
C SER A 61 4.18 4.64 19.46
N PHE A 62 3.23 4.81 18.52
CA PHE A 62 3.40 5.55 17.27
C PHE A 62 2.90 7.00 17.33
N GLY A 63 2.31 7.44 18.45
CA GLY A 63 1.97 8.84 18.68
C GLY A 63 1.14 9.50 17.58
N PHE A 64 0.14 8.78 17.04
CA PHE A 64 -0.69 9.33 15.96
C PHE A 64 -1.44 10.58 16.42
N ARG A 65 -1.29 11.69 15.68
CA ARG A 65 -1.80 13.04 15.99
C ARG A 65 -1.15 13.72 17.18
N GLU A 66 0.00 13.23 17.63
CA GLU A 66 0.77 13.84 18.72
C GLU A 66 1.89 14.76 18.22
N THR A 67 2.16 14.75 16.92
CA THR A 67 3.20 15.57 16.28
C THR A 67 2.63 16.45 15.18
N ASP A 68 3.21 17.62 15.04
CA ASP A 68 3.03 18.56 13.92
C ASP A 68 4.36 18.59 13.15
N ALA A 69 4.47 17.73 12.12
CA ALA A 69 5.74 17.47 11.46
C ALA A 69 6.16 18.58 10.48
N ASP A 70 5.19 19.29 9.89
CA ASP A 70 5.43 20.40 8.96
C ASP A 70 5.39 21.78 9.64
N GLY A 71 4.98 21.83 10.92
CA GLY A 71 4.95 23.04 11.74
C GLY A 71 3.81 23.98 11.38
N ASN A 72 2.79 23.49 10.69
CA ASN A 72 1.66 24.28 10.23
C ASN A 72 0.59 24.52 11.33
N GLY A 73 0.73 23.85 12.49
CA GLY A 73 -0.19 23.91 13.63
C GLY A 73 -1.36 22.93 13.57
N CYS A 74 -1.42 22.07 12.55
CA CYS A 74 -2.42 21.05 12.33
C CYS A 74 -1.87 19.67 12.74
N ASP A 75 -2.77 18.75 13.09
CA ASP A 75 -2.37 17.35 13.27
C ASP A 75 -2.47 16.58 11.94
N ALA A 76 -1.72 15.49 11.82
CA ALA A 76 -1.63 14.71 10.59
C ALA A 76 -3.00 14.23 10.04
N ARG A 77 -4.02 14.07 10.90
CA ARG A 77 -5.37 13.72 10.41
C ARG A 77 -5.98 14.89 9.65
N GLU A 78 -5.86 16.10 10.16
CA GLU A 78 -6.41 17.28 9.52
C GLU A 78 -5.68 17.59 8.21
N ASP A 79 -4.37 17.38 8.16
CA ASP A 79 -3.59 17.52 6.92
C ASP A 79 -4.03 16.51 5.86
N VAL A 80 -4.22 15.24 6.24
CA VAL A 80 -4.68 14.20 5.32
C VAL A 80 -6.11 14.48 4.84
N LEU A 81 -7.01 14.94 5.72
CA LEU A 81 -8.36 15.34 5.30
C LEU A 81 -8.32 16.52 4.34
N ALA A 82 -7.46 17.52 4.57
CA ALA A 82 -7.32 18.66 3.68
C ALA A 82 -6.73 18.26 2.31
N ARG A 83 -5.80 17.31 2.29
CA ARG A 83 -5.16 16.79 1.06
C ARG A 83 -6.09 15.91 0.24
N ASP A 84 -6.76 14.96 0.88
CA ASP A 84 -7.47 13.87 0.19
C ASP A 84 -8.94 14.18 -0.11
N LEU A 85 -9.53 15.17 0.57
CA LEU A 85 -10.88 15.61 0.29
C LEU A 85 -10.91 16.70 -0.78
N THR A 86 -11.98 16.72 -1.54
CA THR A 86 -12.36 17.83 -2.43
C THR A 86 -13.46 18.67 -1.78
N ASP A 87 -13.69 19.89 -2.28
CA ASP A 87 -14.71 20.81 -1.72
C ASP A 87 -14.58 21.02 -0.20
N VAL A 88 -13.34 21.19 0.26
CA VAL A 88 -12.99 21.28 1.69
C VAL A 88 -13.53 22.57 2.29
N HIS A 89 -14.24 22.44 3.40
CA HIS A 89 -14.65 23.55 4.25
C HIS A 89 -14.08 23.36 5.65
N TYR A 90 -13.41 24.39 6.17
CA TYR A 90 -12.90 24.43 7.54
C TYR A 90 -13.95 24.94 8.52
N LYS A 91 -13.80 24.65 9.81
CA LYS A 91 -14.73 25.11 10.86
C LYS A 91 -14.89 26.63 10.93
N TYR A 92 -13.81 27.36 10.68
CA TYR A 92 -13.78 28.82 10.58
C TYR A 92 -12.53 29.24 9.79
N ALA A 93 -12.49 30.51 9.34
CA ALA A 93 -11.35 31.04 8.62
C ALA A 93 -10.07 31.00 9.48
N GLY A 94 -9.01 30.35 8.99
CA GLY A 94 -7.75 30.16 9.73
C GLY A 94 -7.72 28.95 10.66
N SER A 95 -8.73 28.07 10.62
CA SER A 95 -8.71 26.77 11.32
C SER A 95 -8.03 25.68 10.49
N CYS A 96 -7.32 24.76 11.15
CA CYS A 96 -6.90 23.48 10.57
C CYS A 96 -8.05 22.47 10.47
N GLU A 97 -9.13 22.66 11.23
CA GLU A 97 -10.12 21.62 11.41
C GLU A 97 -11.07 21.55 10.21
N VAL A 98 -10.96 20.48 9.41
CA VAL A 98 -11.79 20.22 8.22
C VAL A 98 -13.23 19.85 8.59
N ALA A 99 -14.17 20.78 8.48
CA ALA A 99 -15.58 20.58 8.84
C ALA A 99 -16.34 19.68 7.85
N SER A 100 -16.02 19.75 6.56
CA SER A 100 -16.62 18.89 5.53
C SER A 100 -15.80 18.82 4.25
N GLY A 101 -16.10 17.85 3.41
CA GLY A 101 -15.55 17.70 2.06
C GLY A 101 -16.08 16.42 1.41
N THR A 102 -15.64 16.14 0.19
CA THR A 102 -16.00 14.94 -0.57
C THR A 102 -14.77 14.06 -0.75
N LEU A 103 -14.84 12.83 -0.26
CA LEU A 103 -13.82 11.80 -0.50
C LEU A 103 -14.19 11.01 -1.76
N GLN A 104 -13.25 10.90 -2.70
CA GLN A 104 -13.28 9.84 -3.71
C GLN A 104 -12.48 8.67 -3.16
N ASP A 105 -13.14 7.73 -2.49
CA ASP A 105 -12.46 6.74 -1.67
C ASP A 105 -11.63 5.79 -2.54
N PRO A 106 -10.30 5.74 -2.33
CA PRO A 106 -9.44 4.92 -3.16
C PRO A 106 -9.67 3.42 -2.91
N TYR A 107 -10.13 3.02 -1.71
CA TYR A 107 -10.21 1.61 -1.32
C TYR A 107 -11.42 0.88 -1.92
N THR A 108 -12.56 1.56 -1.99
CA THR A 108 -13.83 1.00 -2.48
C THR A 108 -14.31 1.62 -3.78
N GLY A 109 -13.72 2.76 -4.20
CA GLY A 109 -14.14 3.50 -5.39
C GLY A 109 -15.45 4.28 -5.19
N GLN A 110 -15.96 4.34 -3.96
CA GLN A 110 -17.18 5.07 -3.63
C GLN A 110 -16.90 6.56 -3.39
N THR A 111 -17.86 7.40 -3.71
CA THR A 111 -17.86 8.80 -3.29
C THR A 111 -18.50 8.92 -1.90
N ILE A 112 -17.77 9.46 -0.92
CA ILE A 112 -18.24 9.64 0.46
C ILE A 112 -18.29 11.12 0.81
N GLN A 113 -19.47 11.60 1.17
CA GLN A 113 -19.65 12.94 1.72
C GLN A 113 -19.21 12.95 3.18
N PHE A 114 -18.10 13.63 3.46
CA PHE A 114 -17.58 13.82 4.81
C PHE A 114 -18.17 15.08 5.41
N VAL A 115 -18.82 14.92 6.56
CA VAL A 115 -19.16 16.02 7.46
C VAL A 115 -18.65 15.65 8.83
N ARG A 116 -17.93 16.55 9.50
CA ARG A 116 -17.45 16.29 10.86
C ARG A 116 -18.64 16.08 11.79
N GLY A 117 -18.65 14.95 12.49
CA GLY A 117 -19.73 14.56 13.38
C GLY A 117 -19.91 13.05 13.44
N ARG A 118 -20.76 12.58 14.37
CA ARG A 118 -20.93 11.15 14.69
C ARG A 118 -21.28 10.27 13.47
N THR A 119 -22.00 10.81 12.49
CA THR A 119 -22.56 10.03 11.37
C THR A 119 -21.55 9.69 10.28
N THR A 120 -20.64 10.62 9.97
CA THR A 120 -19.76 10.55 8.79
C THR A 120 -18.28 10.53 9.16
N SER A 121 -17.91 10.99 10.37
CA SER A 121 -16.51 10.87 10.82
C SER A 121 -16.06 9.42 11.02
N ALA A 122 -16.98 8.49 11.32
CA ALA A 122 -16.66 7.07 11.35
C ALA A 122 -16.58 6.44 9.94
N LYS A 123 -17.20 7.07 8.94
CA LYS A 123 -17.19 6.62 7.54
C LYS A 123 -15.91 7.02 6.81
N VAL A 124 -15.25 8.10 7.21
CA VAL A 124 -13.93 8.49 6.68
C VAL A 124 -12.89 8.40 7.79
N GLN A 125 -12.02 7.41 7.67
CA GLN A 125 -10.90 7.17 8.57
C GLN A 125 -9.59 7.56 7.90
N ILE A 126 -8.55 7.78 8.71
CA ILE A 126 -7.20 7.90 8.19
C ILE A 126 -6.55 6.54 8.38
N ASP A 127 -6.21 5.88 7.28
CA ASP A 127 -5.48 4.62 7.28
C ASP A 127 -3.97 4.87 7.23
N HIS A 128 -3.24 3.99 7.92
CA HIS A 128 -1.82 3.78 7.69
C HIS A 128 -1.67 2.71 6.60
N VAL A 129 -1.30 3.13 5.38
CA VAL A 129 -1.25 2.26 4.19
C VAL A 129 -0.42 1.00 4.46
N VAL A 130 0.74 1.17 5.10
CA VAL A 130 1.40 0.12 5.89
C VAL A 130 0.93 0.27 7.34
N ALA A 131 0.13 -0.69 7.81
CA ALA A 131 -0.48 -0.65 9.14
C ALA A 131 0.58 -0.61 10.25
N LEU A 132 0.29 0.09 11.35
CA LEU A 132 1.22 0.25 12.47
C LEU A 132 1.72 -1.09 13.05
N GLU A 133 0.84 -2.08 13.21
CA GLU A 133 1.24 -3.41 13.67
C GLU A 133 2.04 -4.19 12.62
N ASN A 134 1.74 -4.01 11.33
CA ASN A 134 2.56 -4.59 10.26
C ASN A 134 3.98 -3.97 10.25
N ALA A 135 4.08 -2.65 10.46
CA ALA A 135 5.36 -1.97 10.61
C ALA A 135 6.13 -2.50 11.83
N TRP A 136 5.46 -2.68 12.98
CA TRP A 136 6.07 -3.30 14.17
C TRP A 136 6.69 -4.66 13.86
N GLN A 137 5.92 -5.52 13.21
CA GLN A 137 6.33 -6.86 12.79
C GLN A 137 7.50 -6.87 11.80
N SER A 138 7.63 -5.83 10.98
CA SER A 138 8.60 -5.73 9.88
C SER A 138 9.83 -4.87 10.19
N GLY A 139 9.96 -4.36 11.41
CA GLY A 139 11.19 -3.68 11.87
C GLY A 139 10.96 -2.55 12.87
N ALA A 140 9.76 -1.97 12.93
CA ALA A 140 9.51 -0.79 13.75
C ALA A 140 9.56 -1.04 15.27
N ARG A 141 9.55 -2.31 15.70
CA ARG A 141 9.78 -2.70 17.10
C ARG A 141 11.13 -2.22 17.64
N ASP A 142 12.14 -2.15 16.77
CA ASP A 142 13.53 -1.82 17.13
C ASP A 142 13.84 -0.32 16.98
N TRP A 143 12.86 0.46 16.53
CA TRP A 143 13.00 1.91 16.35
C TRP A 143 13.03 2.68 17.67
N SER A 144 13.57 3.89 17.61
CA SER A 144 13.34 4.91 18.63
C SER A 144 11.87 5.38 18.64
N THR A 145 11.46 6.04 19.74
CA THR A 145 10.13 6.66 19.80
C THR A 145 9.96 7.74 18.73
N ALA A 146 11.01 8.53 18.45
CA ALA A 146 10.96 9.57 17.43
C ALA A 146 10.69 9.00 16.03
N GLU A 147 11.34 7.89 15.66
CA GLU A 147 11.10 7.21 14.38
C GLU A 147 9.68 6.62 14.29
N ARG A 148 9.17 6.03 15.37
CA ARG A 148 7.76 5.56 15.41
C ARG A 148 6.77 6.71 15.26
N HIS A 149 7.02 7.84 15.92
CA HIS A 149 6.17 9.03 15.80
C HIS A 149 6.23 9.60 14.37
N GLN A 150 7.41 9.62 13.76
CA GLN A 150 7.56 10.02 12.36
C GLN A 150 6.72 9.11 11.46
N PHE A 151 6.88 7.78 11.56
CA PHE A 151 6.09 6.83 10.78
C PHE A 151 4.59 6.94 11.01
N GLY A 152 4.17 7.16 12.26
CA GLY A 152 2.78 7.27 12.65
C GLY A 152 2.08 8.52 12.10
N ASN A 153 2.84 9.56 11.75
CA ASN A 153 2.31 10.85 11.31
C ASN A 153 2.74 11.26 9.90
N ASP A 154 3.47 10.39 9.20
CA ASP A 154 3.95 10.64 7.84
C ASP A 154 2.82 10.56 6.81
N LEU A 155 2.51 11.69 6.16
CA LEU A 155 1.50 11.80 5.11
C LEU A 155 1.72 10.80 3.97
N TYR A 156 2.96 10.39 3.71
CA TYR A 156 3.27 9.37 2.71
C TYR A 156 2.68 7.99 3.05
N ASN A 157 2.55 7.69 4.34
CA ASN A 157 1.92 6.48 4.85
C ASN A 157 0.44 6.68 5.23
N LEU A 158 -0.11 7.90 5.13
CA LEU A 158 -1.49 8.18 5.54
C LEU A 158 -2.42 8.40 4.35
N LEU A 159 -3.66 7.91 4.45
CA LEU A 159 -4.72 8.12 3.45
C LEU A 159 -6.09 8.28 4.11
N ALA A 160 -6.90 9.23 3.64
CA ALA A 160 -8.33 9.24 3.96
C ALA A 160 -9.05 8.16 3.15
N VAL A 161 -9.77 7.28 3.84
CA VAL A 161 -10.42 6.09 3.24
C VAL A 161 -11.76 5.77 3.89
N ASP A 162 -12.53 4.91 3.22
CA ASP A 162 -13.74 4.29 3.78
C ASP A 162 -13.45 3.53 5.09
N GLY A 163 -14.22 3.86 6.13
CA GLY A 163 -14.02 3.33 7.48
C GLY A 163 -14.25 1.83 7.60
N PRO A 164 -15.34 1.25 7.05
CA PRO A 164 -15.50 -0.20 6.96
C PRO A 164 -14.37 -0.92 6.22
N ALA A 165 -13.92 -0.42 5.06
CA ALA A 165 -12.81 -1.02 4.33
C ALA A 165 -11.50 -0.99 5.14
N ASN A 166 -11.24 0.12 5.85
CA ASN A 166 -10.09 0.23 6.75
C ASN A 166 -10.15 -0.74 7.94
N GLN A 167 -11.35 -0.96 8.50
CA GLN A 167 -11.56 -1.94 9.57
C GLN A 167 -11.38 -3.37 9.06
N GLU A 168 -11.83 -3.67 7.84
CA GLU A 168 -11.62 -4.96 7.18
C GLU A 168 -10.12 -5.22 6.95
N LYS A 169 -9.37 -4.20 6.50
CA LYS A 169 -7.91 -4.26 6.36
C LYS A 169 -7.23 -4.57 7.69
N GLY A 170 -7.58 -3.83 8.74
CA GLY A 170 -6.92 -3.94 10.04
C GLY A 170 -5.39 -3.84 9.92
N SER A 171 -4.69 -4.85 10.43
CA SER A 171 -3.22 -4.94 10.40
C SER A 171 -2.67 -5.78 9.23
N ALA A 172 -3.51 -6.14 8.26
CA ALA A 172 -3.13 -7.00 7.15
C ALA A 172 -2.06 -6.35 6.25
N SER A 173 -1.10 -7.16 5.80
CA SER A 173 -0.21 -6.81 4.69
C SER A 173 -0.89 -6.99 3.34
N ALA A 174 -0.22 -6.56 2.26
CA ALA A 174 -0.71 -6.76 0.90
C ALA A 174 -0.91 -8.24 0.49
N ALA A 175 -0.37 -9.20 1.26
CA ALA A 175 -0.65 -10.62 1.06
C ALA A 175 -2.09 -11.02 1.41
N TYR A 176 -2.69 -10.33 2.39
CA TYR A 176 -3.93 -10.75 3.03
C TYR A 176 -5.09 -9.79 2.77
N TRP A 177 -4.79 -8.55 2.39
CA TRP A 177 -5.81 -7.57 2.05
C TRP A 177 -5.36 -6.68 0.90
N LEU A 178 -6.27 -6.44 -0.05
CA LEU A 178 -6.11 -5.47 -1.13
C LEU A 178 -7.43 -4.70 -1.28
N PRO A 179 -7.39 -3.43 -1.70
CA PRO A 179 -8.57 -2.65 -2.04
C PRO A 179 -9.57 -3.42 -2.92
N THR A 180 -10.86 -3.28 -2.63
CA THR A 180 -11.92 -3.83 -3.48
C THR A 180 -12.02 -3.07 -4.81
N ASN A 181 -11.65 -1.78 -4.80
CA ASN A 181 -11.40 -1.00 -6.01
C ASN A 181 -10.15 -1.50 -6.73
N THR A 182 -10.35 -2.38 -7.72
CA THR A 182 -9.25 -3.00 -8.47
C THR A 182 -8.40 -1.98 -9.23
N ALA A 183 -8.98 -0.84 -9.64
CA ALA A 183 -8.25 0.20 -10.37
C ALA A 183 -7.16 0.87 -9.50
N TYR A 184 -7.31 0.84 -8.18
CA TYR A 184 -6.36 1.48 -7.25
C TYR A 184 -5.26 0.53 -6.73
N ARG A 185 -5.35 -0.78 -7.00
CA ARG A 185 -4.43 -1.77 -6.38
C ARG A 185 -2.96 -1.53 -6.71
N CYS A 186 -2.67 -1.04 -7.90
CA CYS A 186 -1.30 -0.73 -8.31
C CYS A 186 -0.71 0.43 -7.50
N ASP A 187 -1.46 1.52 -7.33
CA ASP A 187 -1.04 2.65 -6.51
C ASP A 187 -0.93 2.27 -5.03
N TYR A 188 -1.86 1.46 -4.53
CA TYR A 188 -1.82 0.92 -3.17
C TYR A 188 -0.55 0.12 -2.90
N VAL A 189 -0.22 -0.84 -3.78
CA VAL A 189 0.99 -1.67 -3.65
C VAL A 189 2.24 -0.83 -3.83
N ALA A 190 2.29 0.06 -4.82
CA ALA A 190 3.44 0.95 -5.02
C ALA A 190 3.70 1.85 -3.82
N ARG A 191 2.64 2.40 -3.20
CA ARG A 191 2.76 3.18 -1.96
C ARG A 191 3.25 2.34 -0.79
N GLN A 192 2.74 1.12 -0.59
CA GLN A 192 3.28 0.24 0.45
C GLN A 192 4.76 -0.06 0.25
N ILE A 193 5.19 -0.35 -0.98
CA ILE A 193 6.60 -0.60 -1.31
C ILE A 193 7.44 0.63 -0.99
N GLY A 194 6.98 1.82 -1.40
CA GLY A 194 7.66 3.08 -1.13
C GLY A 194 7.81 3.34 0.36
N VAL A 195 6.74 3.16 1.15
CA VAL A 195 6.77 3.31 2.61
C VAL A 195 7.75 2.31 3.23
N LYS A 196 7.70 1.05 2.82
CA LYS A 196 8.62 0.02 3.35
C LYS A 196 10.07 0.33 3.00
N ASP A 197 10.36 0.86 1.81
CA ASP A 197 11.71 1.28 1.45
C ASP A 197 12.17 2.52 2.24
N LYS A 198 11.32 3.55 2.36
CA LYS A 198 11.62 4.77 3.12
C LYS A 198 12.02 4.45 4.56
N TYR A 199 11.28 3.53 5.19
CA TYR A 199 11.46 3.15 6.59
C TYR A 199 12.29 1.88 6.82
N LYS A 200 12.85 1.29 5.75
CA LYS A 200 13.65 0.04 5.84
C LYS A 200 12.92 -1.11 6.54
N LEU A 201 11.61 -1.20 6.31
CA LEU A 201 10.77 -2.30 6.76
C LEU A 201 10.96 -3.52 5.84
N THR A 202 10.88 -4.70 6.44
CA THR A 202 10.91 -5.97 5.69
C THR A 202 9.55 -6.29 5.05
N VAL A 203 9.59 -7.21 4.09
CA VAL A 203 8.42 -7.92 3.57
C VAL A 203 8.54 -9.40 3.87
N THR A 204 7.41 -10.11 3.98
CA THR A 204 7.45 -11.58 3.92
C THR A 204 7.58 -12.04 2.47
N SER A 205 8.01 -13.29 2.26
CA SER A 205 8.01 -13.93 0.94
C SER A 205 6.62 -13.88 0.30
N GLN A 206 5.58 -14.12 1.09
CA GLN A 206 4.19 -14.10 0.62
C GLN A 206 3.71 -12.69 0.26
N GLU A 207 4.06 -11.69 1.05
CA GLU A 207 3.78 -10.28 0.75
C GLU A 207 4.49 -9.84 -0.54
N LYS A 208 5.76 -10.21 -0.70
CA LYS A 208 6.52 -9.90 -1.91
C LYS A 208 5.90 -10.54 -3.15
N ASP A 209 5.54 -11.81 -3.09
CA ASP A 209 4.86 -12.51 -4.20
C ASP A 209 3.49 -11.85 -4.53
N ALA A 210 2.71 -11.45 -3.52
CA ALA A 210 1.43 -10.77 -3.72
C ALA A 210 1.60 -9.39 -4.37
N MET A 211 2.56 -8.60 -3.90
CA MET A 211 2.88 -7.29 -4.49
C MET A 211 3.36 -7.43 -5.94
N LEU A 212 4.24 -8.40 -6.24
CA LEU A 212 4.67 -8.69 -7.61
C LEU A 212 3.49 -9.08 -8.51
N ALA A 213 2.57 -9.93 -8.01
CA ALA A 213 1.39 -10.34 -8.75
C ALA A 213 0.48 -9.15 -9.11
N VAL A 214 0.34 -8.17 -8.22
CA VAL A 214 -0.38 -6.93 -8.54
C VAL A 214 0.38 -6.11 -9.57
N LEU A 215 1.69 -5.88 -9.38
CA LEU A 215 2.51 -5.10 -10.31
C LEU A 215 2.57 -5.71 -11.72
N HIS A 216 2.39 -7.02 -11.88
CA HIS A 216 2.26 -7.65 -13.20
C HIS A 216 1.07 -7.11 -14.01
N THR A 217 0.04 -6.60 -13.35
CA THR A 217 -1.15 -6.04 -14.00
C THR A 217 -0.98 -4.58 -14.42
N CYS A 218 0.11 -3.93 -13.99
CA CYS A 218 0.43 -2.53 -14.27
C CYS A 218 1.93 -2.33 -14.54
N PRO A 219 2.42 -2.79 -15.71
CA PRO A 219 3.82 -2.60 -16.10
C PRO A 219 4.24 -1.13 -16.07
N GLY A 220 5.41 -0.85 -15.49
CA GLY A 220 5.95 0.50 -15.40
C GLY A 220 5.43 1.32 -14.21
N GLN A 221 4.68 0.72 -13.28
CA GLN A 221 4.20 1.41 -12.08
C GLN A 221 5.37 2.05 -11.33
N ALA A 222 5.24 3.35 -11.08
CA ALA A 222 6.21 4.12 -10.32
C ALA A 222 5.89 4.08 -8.83
N ILE A 223 6.93 4.17 -8.00
CA ILE A 223 6.79 4.57 -6.59
C ILE A 223 6.24 6.01 -6.56
N PRO A 224 5.16 6.29 -5.81
CA PRO A 224 4.67 7.65 -5.66
C PRO A 224 5.71 8.51 -4.95
N THR A 225 5.78 9.79 -5.33
CA THR A 225 6.66 10.75 -4.66
C THR A 225 6.26 10.92 -3.20
N ASP A 226 7.28 11.04 -2.35
CA ASP A 226 7.14 11.49 -0.97
C ASP A 226 6.85 13.00 -1.02
N GLU A 227 5.72 13.43 -0.46
CA GLU A 227 5.24 14.82 -0.48
C GLU A 227 5.81 15.65 0.66
#